data_AF-A0A836RDY1-F1
#
_entry.id   AF-A0A836RDY1-F1
#
_cell.length_a   1.000
_cell.length_b   1.000
_cell.length_c   1.000
_cell.angle_alpha   90.00
_cell.angle_beta   90.00
_cell.angle_gamma   90.00
#
_symmetry.space_group_name_H-M   'P 1'
#
loop_
_entity.id
_entity.type
_entity.pdbx_description
1 polymer ?
#
loop_
_entity_poly.entity_id
_entity_poly.type
_entity_poly.pdbx_seq_one_letter_code
_entity_poly.pdbx_strand_id
1 'polypeptide(L)' 'WICNPSQRGRVFRGLTPAGRKSRGLTVKGERSVKNRPSRKAAFKRAGRKKKKKG' A
#
# COMPACT_ATOMS: atom_id res chain seq x y z
N TRP A 1 -13.22 -17.92 -1.28
CA TRP A 1 -12.23 -16.81 -1.30
C TRP A 1 -11.39 -16.75 -0.02
N ILE A 2 -11.99 -16.77 1.19
CA ILE A 2 -11.25 -16.62 2.44
C ILE A 2 -10.29 -17.79 2.75
N CYS A 3 -10.61 -19.00 2.26
CA CYS A 3 -9.76 -20.18 2.43
C CYS A 3 -8.53 -20.21 1.50
N ASN A 4 -8.42 -19.27 0.55
CA ASN A 4 -7.26 -19.23 -0.34
C ASN A 4 -5.99 -18.91 0.47
N PRO A 5 -4.84 -19.56 0.20
CA PRO A 5 -3.59 -19.31 0.94
C PRO A 5 -3.16 -17.84 0.95
N SER A 6 -3.52 -17.06 -0.07
CA SER A 6 -3.24 -15.62 -0.15
C SER A 6 -3.90 -14.77 0.94
N GLN A 7 -4.96 -15.28 1.57
CA GLN A 7 -5.70 -14.66 2.67
C GLN A 7 -5.12 -14.99 4.06
N ARG A 8 -4.08 -15.82 4.15
CA ARG A 8 -3.39 -16.11 5.42
C ARG A 8 -2.71 -14.84 5.97
N GLY A 9 -2.87 -14.60 7.27
CA GLY A 9 -2.19 -13.50 7.97
C GLY A 9 -2.68 -12.08 7.62
N ARG A 10 -3.92 -11.92 7.11
CA ARG A 10 -4.48 -10.60 6.73
C ARG A 10 -4.45 -9.56 7.84
N VAL A 11 -4.62 -9.98 9.09
CA VAL A 11 -4.56 -9.10 10.28
C VAL A 11 -3.17 -8.48 10.39
N PHE A 12 -2.14 -9.33 10.44
CA PHE A 12 -0.73 -8.91 10.54
C PHE A 12 -0.27 -8.10 9.33
N ARG A 13 -0.86 -8.33 8.15
CA ARG A 13 -0.59 -7.58 6.91
C ARG A 13 -1.40 -6.28 6.76
N GLY A 14 -2.28 -5.97 7.72
CA GLY A 14 -3.13 -4.78 7.70
C GLY A 14 -4.12 -4.75 6.53
N LEU A 15 -4.69 -5.90 6.17
CA LEU A 15 -5.70 -6.04 5.10
C LEU A 15 -7.14 -6.08 5.63
N THR A 16 -7.33 -6.02 6.94
CA THR A 16 -8.64 -5.82 7.58
C THR A 16 -9.13 -4.38 7.38
N PRO A 17 -10.42 -4.07 7.59
CA PRO A 17 -10.94 -2.70 7.52
C PRO A 17 -10.16 -1.72 8.42
N ALA A 18 -9.87 -2.12 9.66
CA ALA A 18 -9.05 -1.33 10.59
C ALA A 18 -7.62 -1.12 10.06
N GLY A 19 -6.97 -2.17 9.55
CA GLY A 19 -5.64 -2.08 8.94
C GLY A 19 -5.60 -1.16 7.72
N ARG A 20 -6.64 -1.21 6.87
CA ARG A 20 -6.79 -0.31 5.71
C ARG A 20 -6.96 1.14 6.14
N LYS A 21 -7.72 1.40 7.21
CA LYS A 21 -7.91 2.75 7.78
C LYS A 21 -6.59 3.33 8.28
N SER A 22 -5.85 2.58 9.11
CA SER A 22 -4.53 3.01 9.60
C SER A 22 -3.53 3.29 8.47
N ARG A 23 -3.57 2.50 7.39
CA ARG A 23 -2.74 2.71 6.18
C ARG A 23 -3.18 3.89 5.30
N GLY A 24 -4.27 4.59 5.61
CA GLY A 24 -4.81 5.67 4.78
C GLY A 24 -5.37 5.21 3.43
N LEU A 25 -5.79 3.94 3.32
CA LEU A 25 -6.32 3.34 2.08
C LEU A 25 -7.85 3.45 1.95
N THR A 26 -8.51 4.10 2.91
CA THR A 26 -9.94 4.41 2.87
C THR A 26 -10.26 5.62 2.00
N VAL A 27 -9.33 6.57 1.87
CA VAL A 27 -9.48 7.79 1.06
C VAL A 27 -8.80 7.65 -0.31
N LYS A 28 -9.42 8.13 -1.38
CA LYS A 28 -8.88 8.21 -2.75
C LYS A 28 -8.54 9.66 -3.14
N GLY A 29 -7.93 9.85 -4.31
CA GLY A 29 -7.60 11.18 -4.85
C GLY A 29 -6.12 11.56 -4.74
N GLU A 30 -5.81 12.75 -5.25
CA GLU A 30 -4.44 13.27 -5.43
C GLU A 30 -3.64 13.28 -4.12
N ARG A 31 -4.27 13.70 -3.01
CA ARG A 31 -3.62 13.74 -1.68
C ARG A 31 -3.17 12.37 -1.17
N SER A 32 -3.73 11.27 -1.70
CA SER A 32 -3.47 9.90 -1.24
C SER A 32 -2.64 9.07 -2.23
N VAL A 33 -2.06 9.70 -3.26
CA VAL A 33 -1.17 9.03 -4.23
C VAL A 33 0.09 8.45 -3.57
N LYS A 34 0.60 9.13 -2.53
CA LYS A 34 1.80 8.70 -1.78
C LYS A 34 1.56 7.45 -0.93
N ASN A 35 0.30 7.13 -0.61
CA ASN A 35 -0.04 5.94 0.19
C ASN A 35 -0.24 4.68 -0.67
N ARG A 36 -0.28 4.80 -2.01
CA ARG A 36 -0.68 3.72 -2.92
C ARG A 36 0.50 3.13 -3.72
N PRO A 37 0.59 1.79 -3.88
CA PRO A 37 -0.21 0.75 -3.21
C PRO A 37 0.17 0.55 -1.73
N SER A 38 1.38 0.98 -1.38
CA SER A 38 1.86 1.19 -0.01
C SER A 38 2.83 2.37 -0.03
N ARG A 39 2.99 3.04 1.11
CA ARG A 39 3.91 4.17 1.26
C ARG A 39 5.35 3.82 0.83
N LYS A 40 5.86 2.67 1.30
CA LYS A 40 7.20 2.16 0.93
C LYS A 40 7.32 1.91 -0.57
N ALA A 41 6.30 1.32 -1.20
CA ALA A 41 6.31 1.09 -2.65
C ALA A 41 6.30 2.40 -3.45
N ALA A 42 5.53 3.40 -3.01
CA ALA A 42 5.52 4.73 -3.64
C ALA A 42 6.90 5.40 -3.57
N PHE A 43 7.54 5.40 -2.40
CA PHE A 43 8.90 5.93 -2.23
C PHE A 43 9.94 5.18 -3.08
N LYS A 44 9.90 3.84 -3.11
CA LYS A 44 10.81 3.04 -3.94
C LYS A 44 10.66 3.38 -5.43
N ARG A 45 9.42 3.58 -5.91
CA ARG A 45 9.15 4.00 -7.29
C ARG A 45 9.71 5.40 -7.57
N ALA A 46 9.53 6.35 -6.66
CA ALA A 46 10.06 7.70 -6.81
C ALA A 46 11.60 7.71 -6.86
N GLY A 47 12.26 6.98 -5.95
CA GLY A 47 13.72 6.83 -5.96
C GLY A 47 14.25 6.16 -7.22
N ARG A 48 13.56 5.12 -7.73
CA ARG A 48 13.93 4.48 -9.00
C ARG A 48 13.80 5.42 -10.20
N LYS A 49 12.80 6.31 -10.21
CA LYS A 49 12.67 7.34 -11.25
C LYS A 49 13.82 8.34 -11.21
N LYS A 50 14.28 8.73 -10.02
CA LYS A 50 15.44 9.64 -9.85
C LYS A 50 16.72 9.02 -10.42
N LYS A 51 17.00 7.75 -10.08
CA LYS A 51 18.20 7.03 -10.57
C LYS A 51 18.25 6.84 -12.10
N LYS A 52 17.09 6.77 -12.76
CA LYS A 52 17.03 6.60 -14.23
C LYS A 52 17.23 7.91 -15.01
N LYS A 53 17.17 9.06 -14.34
CA LYS A 53 17.25 10.38 -14.97
C LYS A 53 18.63 11.03 -14.85
N GLY A 54 19.52 10.46 -14.04
CA GLY A 54 20.92 10.88 -13.93
C GLY A 54 21.84 9.81 -14.48
#